data_AF-A0A225VMU2-F1
#
_entry.id   AF-A0A225VMU2-F1
#
_cell.length_a   1.000
_cell.length_b   1.000
_cell.length_c   1.000
_cell.angle_alpha   90.00
_cell.angle_beta   90.00
_cell.angle_gamma   90.00
#
_symmetry.space_group_name_H-M   'P 1'
#
loop_
_entity.id
_entity.type
_entity.pdbx_description
1 polymer ?
#
loop_
_entity_poly.entity_id
_entity_poly.type
_entity_poly.pdbx_seq_one_letter_code
_entity_poly.pdbx_strand_id
1 'polypeptide(L)'
;MLAFRTPQYNVAPHSAFRSQRQRQDSCLSSFASTFVVVNNIDTYLATTRSDLAVRARLSLAPFSQSELWNRIIREGVQPKWTQSKPQTQQHRPKNHKSSEAHAAAVRRHVRKDQLEGQYLVIDDRVLELWPEVFISPVDVVGKAAGDTRMINDYSYPRRAAVNDFTDRENFPSIAYKPPRDVARRLHDLRLSYPDEKVLLMFGDVSGAFRHVPVHEEYVLIFSFMLTATWVIDLSCGFGWCGSTVFYSLAATVFHDIYEQAAIADDVLSLGQLRGNVWCDAHICVEVDHGDRCSSANLTLCQALATILDPAAISDKNFTAWWSQDKALGLLWNTATGTGSIPEDKLTKALR
;
A
#
# COMPACT_ATOMS: atom_id res chain seq x y z
N MET A 1 22.97 -13.01 75.29
CA MET A 1 22.21 -12.10 74.40
C MET A 1 23.15 -10.95 74.04
N LEU A 2 23.85 -11.05 72.89
CA LEU A 2 24.85 -10.09 72.43
C LEU A 2 24.42 -9.64 71.03
N ALA A 3 24.11 -8.35 70.89
CA ALA A 3 23.69 -7.73 69.63
C ALA A 3 24.91 -7.19 68.87
N PHE A 4 25.03 -7.57 67.60
CA PHE A 4 26.05 -7.10 66.66
C PHE A 4 25.65 -5.75 66.04
N ARG A 5 26.62 -4.83 65.93
CA ARG A 5 26.58 -3.60 65.11
C ARG A 5 26.94 -3.93 63.66
N THR A 6 26.31 -3.26 62.71
CA THR A 6 26.74 -3.14 61.30
C THR A 6 27.13 -1.69 60.94
N PRO A 7 28.04 -1.47 59.96
CA PRO A 7 28.68 -0.17 59.73
C PRO A 7 28.05 0.65 58.59
N GLN A 8 28.24 1.98 58.67
CA GLN A 8 27.90 2.98 57.65
C GLN A 8 28.84 2.90 56.44
N TYR A 9 28.28 3.02 55.23
CA TYR A 9 29.02 3.37 54.01
C TYR A 9 28.41 4.63 53.37
N ASN A 10 29.28 5.59 53.05
CA ASN A 10 28.97 6.86 52.37
C ASN A 10 28.57 6.64 50.90
N VAL A 11 27.54 7.35 50.43
CA VAL A 11 27.14 7.44 49.02
C VAL A 11 27.36 8.87 48.53
N ALA A 12 28.11 9.03 47.43
CA ALA A 12 28.35 10.31 46.72
C ALA A 12 27.16 10.69 45.78
N PRO A 13 26.99 11.95 45.36
CA PRO A 13 25.67 12.49 45.01
C PRO A 13 25.19 12.23 43.57
N HIS A 14 23.89 11.92 43.48
CA HIS A 14 23.03 11.65 42.32
C HIS A 14 22.64 12.90 41.48
N SER A 15 23.59 13.65 40.89
CA SER A 15 23.22 14.82 40.05
C SER A 15 23.25 14.55 38.53
N ALA A 16 24.14 13.67 38.03
CA ALA A 16 24.28 13.46 36.57
C ALA A 16 23.17 12.56 35.96
N PHE A 17 22.75 11.50 36.67
CA PHE A 17 21.74 10.54 36.19
C PHE A 17 20.32 11.12 36.09
N ARG A 18 19.98 12.11 36.92
CA ARG A 18 18.65 12.76 36.89
C ARG A 18 18.47 13.62 35.63
N SER A 19 19.53 14.27 35.14
CA SER A 19 19.45 15.13 33.95
C SER A 19 19.32 14.34 32.64
N GLN A 20 19.96 13.16 32.54
CA GLN A 20 19.80 12.26 31.39
C GLN A 20 18.43 11.57 31.40
N ARG A 21 17.94 11.06 32.55
CA ARG A 21 16.57 10.53 32.65
C ARG A 21 15.52 11.59 32.36
N GLN A 22 15.62 12.81 32.91
CA GLN A 22 14.65 13.87 32.59
C GLN A 22 14.65 14.26 31.10
N ARG A 23 15.80 14.27 30.42
CA ARG A 23 15.83 14.52 28.97
C ARG A 23 15.22 13.35 28.17
N GLN A 24 15.47 12.10 28.57
CA GLN A 24 14.90 10.91 27.94
C GLN A 24 13.37 10.82 28.18
N ASP A 25 12.93 11.09 29.40
CA ASP A 25 11.52 11.13 29.81
C ASP A 25 10.75 12.29 29.16
N SER A 26 11.39 13.46 28.95
CA SER A 26 10.78 14.58 28.21
C SER A 26 10.62 14.31 26.71
N CYS A 27 11.50 13.49 26.13
CA CYS A 27 11.40 13.07 24.72
C CYS A 27 10.35 11.96 24.55
N LEU A 28 10.23 11.07 25.54
CA LEU A 28 9.20 10.02 25.63
C LEU A 28 7.80 10.61 25.85
N SER A 29 7.65 11.63 26.72
CA SER A 29 6.34 12.27 26.98
C SER A 29 5.80 13.04 25.77
N SER A 30 6.69 13.57 24.92
CA SER A 30 6.31 14.20 23.65
C SER A 30 5.90 13.18 22.57
N PHE A 31 6.45 11.97 22.60
CA PHE A 31 6.22 10.94 21.57
C PHE A 31 5.01 10.05 21.85
N ALA A 32 4.84 9.61 23.11
CA ALA A 32 3.67 8.84 23.54
C ALA A 32 2.36 9.63 23.38
N SER A 33 2.43 10.97 23.33
CA SER A 33 1.27 11.83 23.05
C SER A 33 0.79 11.76 21.60
N THR A 34 1.56 11.21 20.66
CA THR A 34 1.24 11.27 19.21
C THR A 34 0.60 9.98 18.68
N PHE A 35 0.90 8.82 19.27
CA PHE A 35 0.41 7.51 18.81
C PHE A 35 -0.48 6.85 19.86
N VAL A 36 -1.47 6.06 19.43
CA VAL A 36 -2.18 5.18 20.36
C VAL A 36 -1.34 3.91 20.52
N VAL A 37 -0.51 3.84 21.55
CA VAL A 37 0.35 2.67 21.76
C VAL A 37 -0.46 1.54 22.38
N VAL A 38 -0.49 0.39 21.71
CA VAL A 38 -1.17 -0.81 22.20
C VAL A 38 -0.22 -1.62 23.06
N ASN A 39 -0.65 -2.00 24.26
CA ASN A 39 0.15 -2.79 25.21
C ASN A 39 -0.15 -4.30 25.15
N ASN A 40 -1.18 -4.72 24.41
CA ASN A 40 -1.56 -6.13 24.24
C ASN A 40 -2.09 -6.35 22.80
N ILE A 41 -1.29 -7.06 22.01
CA ILE A 41 -1.55 -7.34 20.59
C ILE A 41 -2.65 -8.39 20.37
N ASP A 42 -2.76 -9.40 21.23
CA ASP A 42 -3.75 -10.48 21.09
C ASP A 42 -5.18 -9.95 21.17
N THR A 43 -5.41 -8.96 22.04
CA THR A 43 -6.71 -8.29 22.17
C THR A 43 -7.03 -7.42 20.95
N TYR A 44 -6.01 -6.80 20.34
CA TYR A 44 -6.19 -5.91 19.19
C TYR A 44 -6.44 -6.70 17.90
N LEU A 45 -5.62 -7.72 17.61
CA LEU A 45 -5.78 -8.58 16.43
C LEU A 45 -7.17 -9.24 16.37
N ALA A 46 -7.66 -9.74 17.52
CA ALA A 46 -9.01 -10.28 17.64
C ALA A 46 -10.12 -9.25 17.31
N THR A 47 -9.90 -7.97 17.62
CA THR A 47 -10.84 -6.89 17.32
C THR A 47 -10.77 -6.47 15.85
N THR A 48 -9.57 -6.37 15.26
CA THR A 48 -9.36 -6.05 13.84
C THR A 48 -9.94 -7.11 12.89
N ARG A 49 -9.88 -8.40 13.26
CA ARG A 49 -10.57 -9.48 12.52
C ARG A 49 -12.07 -9.22 12.39
N SER A 50 -12.69 -8.62 13.41
CA SER A 50 -14.14 -8.35 13.41
C SER A 50 -14.50 -7.21 12.45
N ASP A 51 -13.68 -6.16 12.37
CA ASP A 51 -13.93 -5.01 11.47
C ASP A 51 -13.66 -5.35 9.99
N LEU A 52 -12.63 -6.14 9.69
CA LEU A 52 -12.34 -6.63 8.33
C LEU A 52 -13.43 -7.60 7.83
N ALA A 53 -13.94 -8.48 8.71
CA ALA A 53 -15.02 -9.41 8.38
C ALA A 53 -16.36 -8.71 8.09
N VAL A 54 -16.64 -7.56 8.69
CA VAL A 54 -17.85 -6.75 8.41
C VAL A 54 -17.84 -6.18 6.99
N ARG A 55 -16.66 -5.92 6.40
CA ARG A 55 -16.52 -5.40 5.03
C ARG A 55 -16.73 -6.46 3.93
N ALA A 56 -16.72 -7.75 4.27
CA ALA A 56 -16.72 -8.87 3.31
C ALA A 56 -18.10 -9.33 2.78
N ARG A 57 -19.16 -8.53 2.92
CA ARG A 57 -20.54 -8.93 2.58
C ARG A 57 -20.96 -8.54 1.16
N LEU A 58 -20.27 -9.05 0.15
CA LEU A 58 -20.80 -9.06 -1.21
C LEU A 58 -20.57 -10.42 -1.88
N SER A 59 -21.67 -11.10 -2.17
CA SER A 59 -21.68 -12.35 -2.94
C SER A 59 -21.50 -12.01 -4.42
N LEU A 60 -20.26 -11.92 -4.87
CA LEU A 60 -19.92 -11.80 -6.28
C LEU A 60 -20.20 -13.12 -7.01
N ALA A 61 -20.49 -13.06 -8.31
CA ALA A 61 -20.63 -14.24 -9.15
C ALA A 61 -19.37 -15.11 -9.08
N PRO A 62 -19.48 -16.46 -9.12
CA PRO A 62 -18.37 -17.37 -8.93
C PRO A 62 -17.41 -17.34 -10.14
N PHE A 63 -16.44 -16.44 -10.10
CA PHE A 63 -15.19 -16.52 -10.84
C PHE A 63 -14.07 -16.80 -9.83
N SER A 64 -13.08 -17.62 -10.21
CA SER A 64 -12.01 -18.05 -9.31
C SER A 64 -11.25 -16.90 -8.64
N GLN A 65 -11.15 -15.75 -9.32
CA GLN A 65 -10.49 -14.55 -8.79
C GLN A 65 -11.34 -13.82 -7.74
N SER A 66 -12.66 -13.73 -7.93
CA SER A 66 -13.59 -13.16 -6.94
C SER A 66 -13.65 -13.99 -5.66
N GLU A 67 -13.62 -15.31 -5.77
CA GLU A 67 -13.55 -16.22 -4.62
C GLU A 67 -12.23 -16.06 -3.85
N LEU A 68 -11.11 -15.95 -4.58
CA LEU A 68 -9.81 -15.73 -3.97
C LEU A 68 -9.72 -14.36 -3.28
N TRP A 69 -10.23 -13.30 -3.92
CA TRP A 69 -10.31 -11.97 -3.32
C TRP A 69 -11.15 -11.98 -2.04
N ASN A 70 -12.33 -12.61 -2.07
CA ASN A 70 -13.19 -12.74 -0.90
C ASN A 70 -12.50 -13.49 0.25
N ARG A 71 -11.69 -14.51 -0.04
CA ARG A 71 -10.87 -15.18 0.97
C ARG A 71 -9.83 -14.23 1.57
N ILE A 72 -9.10 -13.50 0.73
CA ILE A 72 -8.09 -12.53 1.18
C ILE A 72 -8.71 -11.44 2.05
N ILE A 73 -9.89 -10.91 1.72
CA ILE A 73 -10.52 -9.89 2.57
C ILE A 73 -10.96 -10.46 3.92
N ARG A 74 -11.42 -11.72 3.97
CA ARG A 74 -11.89 -12.35 5.22
C ARG A 74 -10.77 -12.82 6.12
N GLU A 75 -9.72 -13.37 5.53
CA GLU A 75 -8.66 -14.07 6.26
C GLU A 75 -7.34 -13.30 6.24
N GLY A 76 -7.14 -12.42 5.26
CA GLY A 76 -5.85 -11.82 4.96
C GLY A 76 -5.00 -12.68 4.04
N VAL A 77 -4.01 -12.06 3.41
CA VAL A 77 -2.99 -12.76 2.64
C VAL A 77 -2.16 -13.64 3.57
N GLN A 78 -2.02 -14.91 3.21
CA GLN A 78 -1.19 -15.90 3.90
C GLN A 78 0.06 -16.19 3.04
N PRO A 79 1.11 -15.36 3.14
CA PRO A 79 2.32 -15.54 2.34
C PRO A 79 3.04 -16.84 2.73
N LYS A 80 3.62 -17.51 1.74
CA LYS A 80 4.56 -18.59 1.97
C LYS A 80 5.99 -18.09 2.02
N TRP A 81 6.81 -18.79 2.79
CA TRP A 81 8.21 -18.50 2.96
C TRP A 81 9.07 -19.65 2.44
N THR A 82 10.20 -19.30 1.86
CA THR A 82 11.24 -20.25 1.45
C THR A 82 11.80 -20.99 2.66
N GLN A 83 12.34 -22.19 2.43
CA GLN A 83 12.98 -23.00 3.48
C GLN A 83 14.19 -22.29 4.14
N SER A 84 14.76 -21.29 3.47
CA SER A 84 15.85 -20.47 4.01
C SER A 84 15.41 -19.41 5.02
N LYS A 85 14.10 -19.16 5.20
CA LYS A 85 13.63 -18.21 6.21
C LYS A 85 13.93 -18.75 7.62
N PRO A 86 14.70 -18.02 8.45
CA PRO A 86 14.90 -18.42 9.83
C PRO A 86 13.64 -18.19 10.67
N GLN A 87 13.51 -18.91 11.78
CA GLN A 87 12.43 -18.67 12.74
C GLN A 87 12.57 -17.31 13.43
N THR A 88 13.79 -16.90 13.74
CA THR A 88 14.10 -15.64 14.42
C THR A 88 15.14 -14.82 13.66
N GLN A 89 15.03 -13.49 13.72
CA GLN A 89 15.98 -12.59 13.07
C GLN A 89 17.17 -12.30 13.98
N GLN A 90 18.35 -12.81 13.62
CA GLN A 90 19.57 -12.65 14.44
C GLN A 90 20.12 -11.21 14.44
N HIS A 91 20.01 -10.51 13.31
CA HIS A 91 20.48 -9.13 13.17
C HIS A 91 19.36 -8.27 12.58
N ARG A 92 19.00 -7.22 13.33
CA ARG A 92 17.99 -6.24 12.93
C ARG A 92 18.69 -5.05 12.25
N PRO A 93 18.37 -4.76 10.97
CA PRO A 93 18.97 -3.64 10.26
C PRO A 93 18.54 -2.29 10.86
N LYS A 94 19.42 -1.28 10.77
CA LYS A 94 19.07 0.11 11.09
C LYS A 94 18.31 0.74 9.93
N ASN A 95 17.46 1.71 10.24
CA ASN A 95 16.81 2.55 9.24
C ASN A 95 17.82 3.28 8.36
N HIS A 96 17.39 3.60 7.14
CA HIS A 96 18.20 4.40 6.23
C HIS A 96 18.31 5.85 6.71
N LYS A 97 19.41 6.52 6.38
CA LYS A 97 19.69 7.91 6.80
C LYS A 97 18.60 8.89 6.35
N SER A 98 17.97 8.62 5.22
CA SER A 98 16.83 9.35 4.67
C SER A 98 15.63 9.35 5.64
N SER A 99 15.31 8.22 6.27
CA SER A 99 14.24 8.12 7.27
C SER A 99 14.54 8.97 8.50
N GLU A 100 15.79 8.92 8.99
CA GLU A 100 16.25 9.76 10.11
C GLU A 100 16.15 11.26 9.76
N ALA A 101 16.58 11.65 8.57
CA ALA A 101 16.51 13.02 8.08
C ALA A 101 15.06 13.54 7.92
N HIS A 102 14.09 12.64 7.72
CA HIS A 102 12.67 12.98 7.51
C HIS A 102 11.76 12.46 8.63
N ALA A 103 12.27 12.35 9.86
CA ALA A 103 11.56 11.71 10.97
C ALA A 103 10.15 12.29 11.24
N ALA A 104 9.93 13.59 11.03
CA ALA A 104 8.61 14.20 11.18
C ALA A 104 7.61 13.72 10.12
N ALA A 105 8.06 13.53 8.87
CA ALA A 105 7.22 13.02 7.79
C ALA A 105 6.91 11.53 7.99
N VAL A 106 7.89 10.75 8.46
CA VAL A 106 7.71 9.34 8.84
C VAL A 106 6.66 9.21 9.94
N ARG A 107 6.74 10.03 11.00
CA ARG A 107 5.73 10.03 12.07
C ARG A 107 4.33 10.35 11.57
N ARG A 108 4.18 11.34 10.68
CA ARG A 108 2.87 11.66 10.08
C ARG A 108 2.31 10.49 9.28
N HIS A 109 3.13 9.81 8.48
CA HIS A 109 2.72 8.63 7.74
C HIS A 109 2.27 7.51 8.68
N VAL A 110 3.09 7.16 9.67
CA VAL A 110 2.72 6.10 10.63
C VAL A 110 1.45 6.47 11.40
N ARG A 111 1.26 7.74 11.75
CA ARG A 111 0.09 8.16 12.51
C ARG A 111 -1.18 8.08 11.66
N LYS A 112 -1.09 8.48 10.39
CA LYS A 112 -2.18 8.34 9.44
C LYS A 112 -2.57 6.86 9.29
N ASP A 113 -1.61 6.01 8.96
CA ASP A 113 -1.84 4.58 8.71
C ASP A 113 -2.28 3.86 10.01
N GLN A 114 -1.87 4.32 11.19
CA GLN A 114 -2.41 3.85 12.46
C GLN A 114 -3.90 4.20 12.64
N LEU A 115 -4.28 5.44 12.37
CA LEU A 115 -5.67 5.90 12.49
C LEU A 115 -6.60 5.17 11.50
N GLU A 116 -6.04 4.74 10.37
CA GLU A 116 -6.74 3.96 9.33
C GLU A 116 -6.74 2.45 9.61
N GLY A 117 -6.19 2.01 10.75
CA GLY A 117 -6.13 0.59 11.14
C GLY A 117 -5.17 -0.25 10.32
N GLN A 118 -4.25 0.38 9.57
CA GLN A 118 -3.26 -0.27 8.72
C GLN A 118 -1.97 -0.59 9.46
N TYR A 119 -1.67 0.18 10.52
CA TYR A 119 -0.52 -0.03 11.38
C TYR A 119 -0.91 -0.27 12.82
N LEU A 120 -0.33 -1.33 13.40
CA LEU A 120 -0.28 -1.50 14.83
C LEU A 120 1.02 -0.89 15.37
N VAL A 121 0.90 0.00 16.34
CA VAL A 121 2.04 0.73 16.92
C VAL A 121 2.16 0.32 18.37
N ILE A 122 3.34 -0.20 18.71
CA ILE A 122 3.61 -0.91 19.95
C ILE A 122 4.86 -0.34 20.59
N ASP A 123 4.89 -0.32 21.91
CA ASP A 123 6.09 0.03 22.67
C ASP A 123 7.22 -0.97 22.39
N ASP A 124 8.44 -0.50 22.16
CA ASP A 124 9.55 -1.38 21.81
C ASP A 124 9.96 -2.34 22.95
N ARG A 125 9.58 -2.05 24.19
CA ARG A 125 9.84 -2.92 25.35
C ARG A 125 9.22 -4.29 25.24
N VAL A 126 8.13 -4.45 24.48
CA VAL A 126 7.49 -5.77 24.31
C VAL A 126 8.18 -6.62 23.25
N LEU A 127 9.13 -6.06 22.48
CA LEU A 127 9.85 -6.77 21.42
C LEU A 127 10.70 -7.93 21.96
N GLU A 128 11.12 -7.86 23.23
CA GLU A 128 11.81 -8.96 23.92
C GLU A 128 10.91 -10.18 24.14
N LEU A 129 9.59 -9.98 24.13
CA LEU A 129 8.61 -11.05 24.33
C LEU A 129 8.29 -11.80 23.01
N TRP A 130 8.71 -11.28 21.85
CA TRP A 130 8.33 -11.77 20.52
C TRP A 130 9.58 -12.01 19.65
N PRO A 131 10.32 -13.10 19.87
CA PRO A 131 11.57 -13.39 19.13
C PRO A 131 11.36 -13.66 17.63
N GLU A 132 10.13 -13.99 17.21
CA GLU A 132 9.74 -14.29 15.83
C GLU A 132 9.61 -13.03 14.95
N VAL A 133 9.68 -11.83 15.53
CA VAL A 133 9.52 -10.56 14.83
C VAL A 133 10.69 -10.28 13.91
N PHE A 134 10.39 -9.91 12.66
CA PHE A 134 11.39 -9.38 11.72
C PHE A 134 11.23 -7.87 11.58
N ILE A 135 12.35 -7.18 11.69
CA ILE A 135 12.46 -5.74 11.48
C ILE A 135 13.08 -5.50 10.10
N SER A 136 12.37 -4.76 9.27
CA SER A 136 12.88 -4.18 8.03
C SER A 136 13.20 -2.70 8.24
N PRO A 137 14.20 -2.14 7.54
CA PRO A 137 14.50 -0.73 7.65
C PRO A 137 13.47 0.11 6.92
N VAL A 138 13.29 1.35 7.39
CA VAL A 138 12.48 2.36 6.72
C VAL A 138 13.37 3.26 5.88
N ASP A 139 12.91 3.55 4.67
CA ASP A 139 13.43 4.58 3.78
C ASP A 139 12.38 5.69 3.56
N VAL A 140 12.84 6.86 3.11
CA VAL A 140 11.99 7.95 2.68
C VAL A 140 12.48 8.45 1.33
N VAL A 141 11.58 8.45 0.35
CA VAL A 141 11.84 9.00 -0.99
C VAL A 141 11.06 10.30 -1.19
N GLY A 142 11.67 11.24 -1.91
CA GLY A 142 11.01 12.47 -2.33
C GLY A 142 9.96 12.19 -3.41
N LYS A 143 8.83 12.88 -3.32
CA LYS A 143 7.84 13.01 -4.40
C LYS A 143 7.94 14.40 -5.04
N ALA A 144 7.17 14.61 -6.11
CA ALA A 144 6.95 15.93 -6.68
C ALA A 144 6.39 16.91 -5.62
N ALA A 145 6.62 18.21 -5.83
CA ALA A 145 6.16 19.30 -4.95
C ALA A 145 6.64 19.23 -3.49
N GLY A 146 7.74 18.50 -3.21
CA GLY A 146 8.33 18.45 -1.88
C GLY A 146 7.61 17.54 -0.88
N ASP A 147 6.63 16.76 -1.34
CA ASP A 147 6.05 15.67 -0.54
C ASP A 147 7.07 14.51 -0.40
N THR A 148 6.86 13.65 0.58
CA THR A 148 7.71 12.47 0.83
C THR A 148 6.88 11.22 0.88
N ARG A 149 7.46 10.07 0.54
CA ARG A 149 6.85 8.76 0.71
C ARG A 149 7.75 7.91 1.60
N MET A 150 7.17 7.40 2.68
CA MET A 150 7.80 6.36 3.48
C MET A 150 7.75 5.02 2.73
N ILE A 151 8.84 4.26 2.76
CA ILE A 151 8.95 2.92 2.17
C ILE A 151 9.50 1.97 3.22
N ASN A 152 8.87 0.81 3.36
CA ASN A 152 9.43 -0.30 4.12
C ASN A 152 10.36 -1.08 3.20
N ASP A 153 11.66 -1.06 3.48
CA ASP A 153 12.65 -1.71 2.63
C ASP A 153 12.73 -3.21 2.93
N TYR A 154 11.71 -3.92 2.44
CA TYR A 154 11.61 -5.37 2.51
C TYR A 154 12.64 -6.10 1.64
N SER A 155 13.57 -5.39 0.98
CA SER A 155 14.66 -5.96 0.17
C SER A 155 16.04 -5.82 0.83
N TYR A 156 16.11 -5.24 2.03
CA TYR A 156 17.34 -5.07 2.78
C TYR A 156 17.28 -5.72 4.18
N PRO A 157 18.37 -6.35 4.65
CA PRO A 157 19.63 -6.57 3.95
C PRO A 157 19.51 -7.69 2.90
N ARG A 158 20.23 -7.54 1.79
CA ARG A 158 20.20 -8.51 0.69
C ARG A 158 20.51 -9.93 1.17
N ARG A 159 19.73 -10.91 0.71
CA ARG A 159 19.73 -12.34 1.09
C ARG A 159 19.20 -12.65 2.49
N ALA A 160 18.77 -11.64 3.24
CA ALA A 160 18.20 -11.79 4.57
C ALA A 160 17.03 -10.83 4.80
N ALA A 161 16.39 -10.39 3.72
CA ALA A 161 15.22 -9.52 3.75
C ALA A 161 13.93 -10.31 3.50
N VAL A 162 12.79 -9.68 3.80
CA VAL A 162 11.46 -10.28 3.62
C VAL A 162 11.26 -10.76 2.17
N ASN A 163 11.70 -9.99 1.18
CA ASN A 163 11.59 -10.35 -0.24
C ASN A 163 12.51 -11.50 -0.67
N ASP A 164 13.61 -11.73 0.04
CA ASP A 164 14.47 -12.90 -0.20
C ASP A 164 13.84 -14.16 0.39
N PHE A 165 13.10 -14.01 1.49
CA PHE A 165 12.41 -15.12 2.15
C PHE A 165 11.06 -15.44 1.54
N THR A 166 10.44 -14.53 0.79
CA THR A 166 9.11 -14.73 0.20
C THR A 166 9.16 -15.79 -0.89
N ASP A 167 8.34 -16.83 -0.75
CA ASP A 167 8.13 -17.81 -1.80
C ASP A 167 7.15 -17.25 -2.85
N ARG A 168 7.69 -17.00 -4.05
CA ARG A 168 6.93 -16.40 -5.16
C ARG A 168 6.12 -17.43 -5.94
N GLU A 169 6.37 -18.73 -5.77
CA GLU A 169 5.59 -19.78 -6.42
C GLU A 169 4.16 -19.84 -5.86
N ASN A 170 3.95 -19.29 -4.66
CA ASN A 170 2.64 -19.18 -4.03
C ASN A 170 1.78 -18.02 -4.56
N PHE A 171 2.33 -17.15 -5.39
CA PHE A 171 1.60 -15.98 -5.85
C PHE A 171 0.48 -16.37 -6.83
N PRO A 172 -0.68 -15.68 -6.77
CA PRO A 172 -1.69 -15.84 -7.80
C PRO A 172 -1.13 -15.49 -9.18
N SER A 173 -1.63 -16.17 -10.21
CA SER A 173 -1.33 -15.81 -11.59
C SER A 173 -2.00 -14.48 -11.93
N ILE A 174 -1.25 -13.57 -12.54
CA ILE A 174 -1.71 -12.23 -12.87
C ILE A 174 -1.41 -11.92 -14.33
N ALA A 175 -2.30 -11.17 -14.97
CA ALA A 175 -2.11 -10.68 -16.33
C ALA A 175 -2.29 -9.16 -16.34
N TYR A 176 -1.18 -8.42 -16.52
CA TYR A 176 -1.27 -6.99 -16.76
C TYR A 176 -1.78 -6.71 -18.17
N LYS A 177 -2.47 -5.57 -18.34
CA LYS A 177 -2.83 -5.00 -19.65
C LYS A 177 -1.75 -3.99 -20.05
N PRO A 178 -0.70 -4.37 -20.79
CA PRO A 178 0.39 -3.46 -21.15
C PRO A 178 -0.06 -2.25 -21.98
N PRO A 179 0.79 -1.23 -22.13
CA PRO A 179 0.49 -0.04 -22.95
C PRO A 179 -0.07 -0.31 -24.35
N ARG A 180 0.32 -1.43 -24.98
CA ARG A 180 -0.23 -1.85 -26.28
C ARG A 180 -1.75 -2.07 -26.27
N ASP A 181 -2.32 -2.46 -25.13
CA ASP A 181 -3.75 -2.69 -25.00
C ASP A 181 -4.52 -1.36 -24.95
N VAL A 182 -3.91 -0.32 -24.36
CA VAL A 182 -4.44 1.07 -24.43
C VAL A 182 -4.41 1.54 -25.89
N ALA A 183 -3.30 1.33 -26.58
CA ALA A 183 -3.16 1.71 -27.99
C ALA A 183 -4.18 0.99 -28.88
N ARG A 184 -4.43 -0.30 -28.65
CA ARG A 184 -5.44 -1.07 -29.39
C ARG A 184 -6.84 -0.53 -29.15
N ARG A 185 -7.24 -0.31 -27.89
CA ARG A 185 -8.55 0.29 -27.56
C ARG A 185 -8.74 1.64 -28.25
N LEU A 186 -7.72 2.50 -28.18
CA LEU A 186 -7.72 3.81 -28.84
C LEU A 186 -7.89 3.68 -30.36
N HIS A 187 -7.15 2.77 -30.99
CA HIS A 187 -7.25 2.51 -32.42
C HIS A 187 -8.64 2.02 -32.82
N ASP A 188 -9.17 1.03 -32.10
CA ASP A 188 -10.48 0.43 -32.37
C ASP A 188 -11.60 1.49 -32.26
N LEU A 189 -11.60 2.31 -31.21
CA LEU A 189 -12.59 3.37 -31.04
C LEU A 189 -12.53 4.42 -32.16
N ARG A 190 -11.33 4.83 -32.58
CA ARG A 190 -11.16 5.79 -33.68
C ARG A 190 -11.60 5.24 -35.04
N LEU A 191 -11.48 3.94 -35.25
CA LEU A 191 -11.98 3.29 -36.46
C LEU A 191 -13.50 3.14 -36.45
N SER A 192 -14.07 2.77 -35.30
CA SER A 192 -15.52 2.57 -35.16
C SER A 192 -16.30 3.88 -35.11
N TYR A 193 -15.70 4.95 -34.57
CA TYR A 193 -16.34 6.24 -34.34
C TYR A 193 -15.45 7.39 -34.85
N PRO A 194 -15.23 7.50 -36.18
CA PRO A 194 -14.27 8.45 -36.76
C PRO A 194 -14.64 9.92 -36.55
N ASP A 195 -15.93 10.23 -36.40
CA ASP A 195 -16.44 11.59 -36.21
C ASP A 195 -16.50 12.00 -34.72
N GLU A 196 -16.28 11.05 -33.82
CA GLU A 196 -16.35 11.30 -32.38
C GLU A 196 -14.96 11.54 -31.77
N LYS A 197 -14.94 12.34 -30.72
CA LYS A 197 -13.71 12.50 -29.92
C LYS A 197 -13.51 11.28 -29.05
N VAL A 198 -12.28 10.80 -28.97
CA VAL A 198 -11.88 9.80 -27.98
C VAL A 198 -11.09 10.50 -26.88
N LEU A 199 -11.41 10.22 -25.63
CA LEU A 199 -10.72 10.78 -24.46
C LEU A 199 -10.10 9.67 -23.63
N LEU A 200 -9.07 10.05 -22.87
CA LEU A 200 -8.38 9.18 -21.92
C LEU A 200 -8.50 9.78 -20.52
N MET A 201 -8.73 8.91 -19.55
CA MET A 201 -8.63 9.23 -18.12
C MET A 201 -7.56 8.31 -17.51
N PHE A 202 -6.71 8.89 -16.67
CA PHE A 202 -5.75 8.16 -15.85
C PHE A 202 -6.12 8.27 -14.38
N GLY A 203 -5.95 7.18 -13.63
CA GLY A 203 -6.23 7.09 -12.21
C GLY A 203 -5.14 6.35 -11.44
N ASP A 204 -4.92 6.74 -10.19
CA ASP A 204 -4.07 6.05 -9.22
C ASP A 204 -4.87 5.73 -7.96
N VAL A 205 -4.98 4.45 -7.59
CA VAL A 205 -5.79 4.06 -6.43
C VAL A 205 -5.10 4.48 -5.14
N SER A 206 -5.80 5.30 -4.35
CA SER A 206 -5.29 5.82 -3.09
C SER A 206 -4.99 4.68 -2.11
N GLY A 207 -3.71 4.52 -1.77
CA GLY A 207 -3.27 3.48 -0.85
C GLY A 207 -3.55 2.06 -1.35
N ALA A 208 -3.51 1.82 -2.68
CA ALA A 208 -3.83 0.55 -3.32
C ALA A 208 -3.48 -0.71 -2.49
N PHE A 209 -2.22 -0.85 -2.08
CA PHE A 209 -1.75 -2.04 -1.35
C PHE A 209 -2.26 -2.13 0.09
N ARG A 210 -2.62 -1.00 0.72
CA ARG A 210 -3.20 -0.98 2.08
C ARG A 210 -4.57 -1.63 2.16
N HIS A 211 -5.30 -1.68 1.05
CA HIS A 211 -6.59 -2.36 0.99
C HIS A 211 -6.47 -3.89 0.98
N VAL A 212 -5.25 -4.44 0.95
CA VAL A 212 -4.98 -5.88 0.92
C VAL A 212 -4.47 -6.30 2.30
N PRO A 213 -5.33 -6.82 3.20
CA PRO A 213 -4.92 -7.22 4.54
C PRO A 213 -3.98 -8.43 4.51
N VAL A 214 -3.11 -8.53 5.51
CA VAL A 214 -2.25 -9.70 5.75
C VAL A 214 -2.80 -10.49 6.94
N HIS A 215 -2.81 -11.81 6.85
CA HIS A 215 -3.31 -12.68 7.91
C HIS A 215 -2.46 -12.51 9.19
N GLU A 216 -3.10 -12.47 10.35
CA GLU A 216 -2.48 -12.12 11.63
C GLU A 216 -1.29 -13.01 12.04
N GLU A 217 -1.32 -14.31 11.70
CA GLU A 217 -0.19 -15.21 11.93
C GLU A 217 1.08 -14.86 11.11
N TYR A 218 0.94 -14.00 10.10
CA TYR A 218 2.00 -13.68 9.14
C TYR A 218 2.46 -12.21 9.20
N VAL A 219 1.77 -11.32 9.94
CA VAL A 219 2.09 -9.88 9.96
C VAL A 219 3.43 -9.57 10.66
N LEU A 220 3.89 -10.43 11.57
CA LEU A 220 5.11 -10.18 12.38
C LEU A 220 6.40 -10.05 11.55
N ILE A 221 6.39 -10.55 10.31
CA ILE A 221 7.53 -10.38 9.41
C ILE A 221 7.54 -9.01 8.71
N PHE A 222 6.36 -8.38 8.60
CA PHE A 222 6.13 -7.09 7.97
C PHE A 222 6.13 -6.01 9.05
N SER A 223 7.30 -5.75 9.65
CA SER A 223 7.38 -4.77 10.71
C SER A 223 8.67 -3.97 10.62
N PHE A 224 8.68 -2.81 11.28
CA PHE A 224 9.81 -1.90 11.30
C PHE A 224 9.89 -1.15 12.62
N MET A 225 11.06 -0.57 12.88
CA MET A 225 11.31 0.20 14.10
C MET A 225 11.38 1.68 13.81
N LEU A 226 10.74 2.47 14.67
CA LEU A 226 10.98 3.90 14.83
C LEU A 226 11.52 4.15 16.24
N THR A 227 11.91 5.39 16.54
CA THR A 227 12.46 5.75 17.85
C THR A 227 11.53 5.33 18.99
N ALA A 228 11.94 4.32 19.77
CA ALA A 228 11.20 3.74 20.90
C ALA A 228 9.83 3.15 20.54
N THR A 229 9.63 2.72 19.29
CA THR A 229 8.33 2.20 18.84
C THR A 229 8.52 1.14 17.76
N TRP A 230 7.83 0.03 17.95
CA TRP A 230 7.71 -1.04 16.98
C TRP A 230 6.39 -0.91 16.22
N VAL A 231 6.46 -0.98 14.89
CA VAL A 231 5.28 -0.85 14.02
C VAL A 231 5.11 -2.10 13.18
N ILE A 232 3.92 -2.68 13.20
CA ILE A 232 3.52 -3.84 12.39
C ILE A 232 2.61 -3.36 11.26
N ASP A 233 2.96 -3.78 10.05
CA ASP A 233 2.15 -3.62 8.85
C ASP A 233 1.07 -4.69 8.80
N LEU A 234 -0.19 -4.27 8.91
CA LEU A 234 -1.34 -5.19 8.91
C LEU A 234 -1.88 -5.45 7.50
N SER A 235 -1.32 -4.78 6.50
CA SER A 235 -1.66 -4.93 5.09
C SER A 235 -0.42 -5.08 4.23
N CYS A 236 -0.62 -5.28 2.92
CA CYS A 236 0.48 -5.34 1.98
C CYS A 236 1.19 -3.98 1.93
N GLY A 237 2.41 -3.92 2.45
CA GLY A 237 3.20 -2.69 2.45
C GLY A 237 3.86 -2.38 1.11
N PHE A 238 4.16 -1.11 0.87
CA PHE A 238 5.09 -0.71 -0.18
C PHE A 238 6.47 -1.33 0.08
N GLY A 239 7.04 -1.96 -0.95
CA GLY A 239 8.35 -2.61 -0.92
C GLY A 239 8.30 -4.14 -0.91
N TRP A 240 7.16 -4.76 -0.59
CA TRP A 240 7.06 -6.22 -0.58
C TRP A 240 6.78 -6.72 -2.00
N CYS A 241 7.48 -7.77 -2.42
CA CYS A 241 7.37 -8.29 -3.79
C CYS A 241 6.00 -8.92 -4.10
N GLY A 242 5.21 -9.27 -3.07
CA GLY A 242 3.85 -9.78 -3.24
C GLY A 242 2.78 -8.70 -3.36
N SER A 243 3.02 -7.46 -2.90
CA SER A 243 1.95 -6.45 -2.74
C SER A 243 1.19 -6.17 -4.04
N THR A 244 1.93 -5.95 -5.13
CA THR A 244 1.34 -5.68 -6.45
C THR A 244 0.55 -6.88 -6.97
N VAL A 245 1.02 -8.09 -6.68
CA VAL A 245 0.43 -9.34 -7.17
C VAL A 245 -0.89 -9.60 -6.47
N PHE A 246 -0.93 -9.51 -5.14
CA PHE A 246 -2.17 -9.69 -4.39
C PHE A 246 -3.18 -8.55 -4.64
N TYR A 247 -2.73 -7.31 -4.78
CA TYR A 247 -3.62 -6.19 -5.16
C TYR A 247 -4.28 -6.39 -6.52
N SER A 248 -3.55 -6.98 -7.49
CA SER A 248 -4.11 -7.17 -8.84
C SER A 248 -5.33 -8.09 -8.89
N LEU A 249 -5.57 -8.90 -7.84
CA LEU A 249 -6.81 -9.67 -7.69
C LEU A 249 -8.01 -8.75 -7.53
N ALA A 250 -7.90 -7.78 -6.61
CA ALA A 250 -8.93 -6.74 -6.46
C ALA A 250 -9.11 -5.96 -7.75
N ALA A 251 -7.99 -5.61 -8.40
CA ALA A 251 -8.00 -4.92 -9.68
C ALA A 251 -8.76 -5.69 -10.77
N THR A 252 -8.55 -7.00 -10.86
CA THR A 252 -9.31 -7.85 -11.77
C THR A 252 -10.80 -7.79 -11.45
N VAL A 253 -11.18 -7.95 -10.18
CA VAL A 253 -12.58 -8.03 -9.77
C VAL A 253 -13.36 -6.73 -10.02
N PHE A 254 -12.82 -5.56 -9.64
CA PHE A 254 -13.54 -4.31 -9.90
C PHE A 254 -13.50 -3.92 -11.38
N HIS A 255 -12.47 -4.33 -12.15
CA HIS A 255 -12.50 -4.16 -13.60
C HIS A 255 -13.58 -5.04 -14.26
N ASP A 256 -13.79 -6.26 -13.78
CA ASP A 256 -14.88 -7.11 -14.28
C ASP A 256 -16.25 -6.43 -14.04
N ILE A 257 -16.46 -5.84 -12.85
CA ILE A 257 -17.67 -5.04 -12.56
C ILE A 257 -17.77 -3.83 -13.51
N TYR A 258 -16.65 -3.11 -13.70
CA TYR A 258 -16.58 -1.93 -14.56
C TYR A 258 -16.90 -2.25 -16.02
N GLU A 259 -16.32 -3.32 -16.59
CA GLU A 259 -16.50 -3.71 -17.99
C GLU A 259 -17.88 -4.35 -18.25
N GLN A 260 -18.51 -4.94 -17.23
CA GLN A 260 -19.87 -5.49 -17.30
C GLN A 260 -20.97 -4.46 -17.07
N ALA A 261 -20.61 -3.23 -16.68
CA ALA A 261 -21.60 -2.19 -16.42
C ALA A 261 -22.42 -1.87 -17.69
N ALA A 262 -23.74 -1.94 -17.55
CA ALA A 262 -24.65 -1.50 -18.58
C ALA A 262 -24.69 0.02 -18.62
N ILE A 263 -24.08 0.62 -19.64
CA ILE A 263 -24.23 2.04 -19.93
C ILE A 263 -25.31 2.17 -21.00
N ALA A 264 -26.32 2.99 -20.71
CA ALA A 264 -27.32 3.35 -21.69
C ALA A 264 -26.69 4.30 -22.70
N ASP A 265 -26.36 3.80 -23.89
CA ASP A 265 -25.99 4.66 -25.00
C ASP A 265 -27.28 5.06 -25.77
N ASP A 266 -27.41 6.33 -26.12
CA ASP A 266 -28.63 6.90 -26.71
C ASP A 266 -28.86 6.49 -28.17
N VAL A 267 -27.80 6.54 -28.99
CA VAL A 267 -27.84 6.45 -30.46
C VAL A 267 -26.70 5.58 -30.98
N LEU A 268 -25.49 5.70 -30.42
CA LEU A 268 -24.33 4.91 -30.83
C LEU A 268 -24.24 3.64 -29.98
N SER A 269 -24.11 2.46 -30.58
CA SER A 269 -23.83 1.23 -29.81
C SER A 269 -22.35 1.18 -29.42
N LEU A 270 -21.92 2.12 -28.55
CA LEU A 270 -20.54 2.33 -28.13
C LEU A 270 -19.97 1.10 -27.40
N GLY A 271 -20.86 0.25 -26.92
CA GLY A 271 -20.55 -1.06 -26.37
C GLY A 271 -19.99 -0.95 -24.96
N GLN A 272 -19.45 -2.06 -24.48
CA GLN A 272 -18.92 -2.15 -23.13
C GLN A 272 -17.76 -1.18 -22.89
N LEU A 273 -17.68 -0.70 -21.65
CA LEU A 273 -16.51 -0.02 -21.14
C LEU A 273 -15.30 -0.94 -21.19
N ARG A 274 -14.10 -0.36 -21.35
CA ARG A 274 -12.86 -1.12 -21.22
C ARG A 274 -11.84 -0.38 -20.38
N GLY A 275 -11.39 -1.04 -19.33
CA GLY A 275 -10.43 -0.48 -18.40
C GLY A 275 -9.10 -1.21 -18.49
N ASN A 276 -8.01 -0.45 -18.43
CA ASN A 276 -6.66 -0.96 -18.44
C ASN A 276 -6.02 -0.79 -17.06
N VAL A 277 -5.50 -1.88 -16.51
CA VAL A 277 -4.79 -1.91 -15.22
C VAL A 277 -3.32 -2.18 -15.44
N TRP A 278 -2.50 -1.41 -14.74
CA TRP A 278 -1.09 -1.70 -14.54
C TRP A 278 -0.69 -1.39 -13.10
N CYS A 279 -0.41 -2.42 -12.30
CA CYS A 279 -0.20 -2.27 -10.87
C CYS A 279 -1.39 -1.55 -10.21
N ASP A 280 -1.15 -0.40 -9.58
CA ASP A 280 -2.10 0.54 -8.95
C ASP A 280 -2.67 1.61 -9.90
N ALA A 281 -2.14 1.69 -11.12
CA ALA A 281 -2.54 2.65 -12.13
C ALA A 281 -3.67 2.12 -13.02
N HIS A 282 -4.65 2.96 -13.32
CA HIS A 282 -5.85 2.62 -14.09
C HIS A 282 -6.04 3.61 -15.22
N ILE A 283 -6.45 3.11 -16.38
CA ILE A 283 -6.62 3.91 -17.59
C ILE A 283 -7.93 3.53 -18.23
N CYS A 284 -8.74 4.51 -18.52
CA CYS A 284 -9.97 4.35 -19.29
C CYS A 284 -9.82 5.14 -20.59
N VAL A 285 -10.26 4.55 -21.70
CA VAL A 285 -10.27 5.21 -23.01
C VAL A 285 -11.65 5.00 -23.61
N GLU A 286 -12.39 6.09 -23.74
CA GLU A 286 -13.80 6.08 -24.13
C GLU A 286 -14.11 7.20 -25.12
N VAL A 287 -15.21 7.04 -25.85
CA VAL A 287 -15.74 8.06 -26.74
C VAL A 287 -16.42 9.14 -25.91
N ASP A 288 -16.17 10.40 -26.25
CA ASP A 288 -16.77 11.59 -25.64
C ASP A 288 -18.14 11.87 -26.29
N HIS A 289 -19.08 10.96 -26.03
CA HIS A 289 -20.45 11.05 -26.52
C HIS A 289 -21.44 10.96 -25.35
N GLY A 290 -22.42 11.85 -25.33
CA GLY A 290 -23.43 11.92 -24.28
C GLY A 290 -22.80 12.01 -22.88
N ASP A 291 -23.22 11.13 -21.98
CA ASP A 291 -22.71 11.04 -20.61
C ASP A 291 -21.61 9.97 -20.42
N ARG A 292 -21.12 9.35 -21.50
CA ARG A 292 -20.30 8.13 -21.42
C ARG A 292 -19.08 8.26 -20.53
N CYS A 293 -18.32 9.35 -20.66
CA CYS A 293 -17.12 9.58 -19.83
C CYS A 293 -17.48 9.78 -18.35
N SER A 294 -18.57 10.49 -18.04
CA SER A 294 -19.06 10.63 -16.66
C SER A 294 -19.61 9.33 -16.09
N SER A 295 -20.35 8.56 -16.89
CA SER A 295 -20.86 7.23 -16.55
C SER A 295 -19.71 6.27 -16.27
N ALA A 296 -18.67 6.28 -17.11
CA ALA A 296 -17.44 5.54 -16.88
C ALA A 296 -16.76 5.90 -15.56
N ASN A 297 -16.61 7.20 -15.26
CA ASN A 297 -16.03 7.63 -13.98
C ASN A 297 -16.86 7.15 -12.78
N LEU A 298 -18.19 7.31 -12.84
CA LEU A 298 -19.08 6.87 -11.77
C LEU A 298 -19.02 5.35 -11.57
N THR A 299 -19.07 4.58 -12.65
CA THR A 299 -18.95 3.12 -12.61
C THR A 299 -17.63 2.67 -11.98
N LEU A 300 -16.51 3.30 -12.37
CA LEU A 300 -15.21 2.95 -11.79
C LEU A 300 -15.17 3.25 -10.28
N CYS A 301 -15.64 4.44 -9.88
CA CYS A 301 -15.74 4.81 -8.47
C CYS A 301 -16.63 3.84 -7.68
N GLN A 302 -17.78 3.45 -8.22
CA GLN A 302 -18.66 2.47 -7.60
C GLN A 302 -17.97 1.11 -7.45
N ALA A 303 -17.28 0.64 -8.50
CA ALA A 303 -16.57 -0.63 -8.47
C ALA A 303 -15.43 -0.62 -7.44
N LEU A 304 -14.64 0.46 -7.38
CA LEU A 304 -13.57 0.65 -6.39
C LEU A 304 -14.11 0.67 -4.95
N ALA A 305 -15.17 1.46 -4.69
CA ALA A 305 -15.80 1.50 -3.37
C ALA A 305 -16.40 0.15 -2.94
N THR A 306 -16.90 -0.62 -3.91
CA THR A 306 -17.50 -1.93 -3.68
C THR A 306 -16.46 -3.00 -3.33
N ILE A 307 -15.31 -2.97 -4.00
CA ILE A 307 -14.30 -4.04 -3.89
C ILE A 307 -13.20 -3.74 -2.87
N LEU A 308 -12.84 -2.46 -2.71
CA LEU A 308 -11.78 -2.02 -1.82
C LEU A 308 -12.39 -1.31 -0.59
N ASP A 309 -12.57 0.00 -0.71
CA ASP A 309 -13.14 0.90 0.29
C ASP A 309 -13.36 2.27 -0.38
N PRO A 310 -14.34 3.09 0.04
CA PRO A 310 -14.48 4.46 -0.46
C PRO A 310 -13.19 5.31 -0.34
N ALA A 311 -12.33 5.03 0.66
CA ALA A 311 -11.03 5.69 0.81
C ALA A 311 -10.02 5.38 -0.32
N ALA A 312 -10.30 4.39 -1.16
CA ALA A 312 -9.53 4.09 -2.36
C ALA A 312 -9.70 5.16 -3.46
N ILE A 313 -10.79 5.92 -3.41
CA ILE A 313 -11.14 6.96 -4.39
C ILE A 313 -10.49 8.29 -3.94
N SER A 314 -9.80 8.98 -4.86
CA SER A 314 -9.22 10.29 -4.57
C SER A 314 -9.30 11.21 -5.78
N ASP A 315 -9.98 12.34 -5.63
CA ASP A 315 -10.09 13.38 -6.66
C ASP A 315 -8.73 13.96 -7.10
N LYS A 316 -7.68 13.76 -6.29
CA LYS A 316 -6.32 14.19 -6.63
C LYS A 316 -5.58 13.20 -7.52
N ASN A 317 -6.05 11.96 -7.57
CA ASN A 317 -5.35 10.86 -8.22
C ASN A 317 -5.97 10.45 -9.56
N PHE A 318 -7.21 10.89 -9.85
CA PHE A 318 -7.84 10.73 -11.15
C PHE A 318 -7.71 12.02 -11.94
N THR A 319 -7.24 11.91 -13.19
CA THR A 319 -7.23 13.04 -14.12
C THR A 319 -8.65 13.28 -14.65
N ALA A 320 -8.92 14.50 -15.10
CA ALA A 320 -10.08 14.70 -15.96
C ALA A 320 -9.87 13.99 -17.30
N TRP A 321 -10.94 13.82 -18.06
CA TRP A 321 -10.88 13.22 -19.39
C TRP A 321 -10.23 14.18 -20.38
N TRP A 322 -9.14 13.76 -21.01
CA TRP A 322 -8.36 14.60 -21.93
C TRP A 322 -8.00 13.87 -23.22
N SER A 323 -7.83 14.64 -24.30
CA SER A 323 -7.29 14.10 -25.55
C SER A 323 -5.77 13.94 -25.52
N GLN A 324 -5.09 14.56 -24.55
CA GLN A 324 -3.65 14.46 -24.36
C GLN A 324 -3.36 14.32 -22.87
N ASP A 325 -2.72 13.22 -22.48
CA ASP A 325 -2.36 12.98 -21.08
C ASP A 325 -1.16 12.03 -20.96
N LYS A 326 -0.53 12.01 -19.78
CA LYS A 326 0.58 11.13 -19.45
C LYS A 326 0.10 9.93 -18.62
N ALA A 327 0.18 8.73 -19.19
CA ALA A 327 -0.21 7.49 -18.51
C ALA A 327 0.82 6.39 -18.73
N LEU A 328 1.10 5.59 -17.69
CA LEU A 328 2.16 4.55 -17.67
C LEU A 328 3.53 5.08 -18.09
N GLY A 329 3.76 6.37 -17.87
CA GLY A 329 5.00 7.01 -18.24
C GLY A 329 5.21 7.22 -19.74
N LEU A 330 4.14 7.15 -20.54
CA LEU A 330 4.06 7.53 -21.94
C LEU A 330 3.17 8.77 -22.09
N LEU A 331 3.40 9.57 -23.13
CA LEU A 331 2.50 10.64 -23.57
C LEU A 331 1.54 10.04 -24.58
N TRP A 332 0.24 10.18 -24.33
CA TRP A 332 -0.82 9.75 -25.21
C TRP A 332 -1.48 10.95 -25.85
N ASN A 333 -1.75 10.87 -27.15
CA ASN A 333 -2.61 11.80 -27.87
C ASN A 333 -3.69 11.00 -28.57
N THR A 334 -4.91 11.08 -28.08
CA THR A 334 -6.05 10.33 -28.60
C THR A 334 -6.58 10.91 -29.91
N ALA A 335 -6.42 12.22 -30.13
CA ALA A 335 -6.85 12.88 -31.37
C ALA A 335 -6.01 12.43 -32.56
N THR A 336 -4.69 12.28 -32.39
CA THR A 336 -3.78 11.74 -33.43
C THR A 336 -3.60 10.22 -33.34
N GLY A 337 -3.97 9.60 -32.22
CA GLY A 337 -3.81 8.17 -31.95
C GLY A 337 -2.38 7.73 -31.72
N THR A 338 -1.55 8.60 -31.13
CA THR A 338 -0.12 8.35 -30.95
C THR A 338 0.23 8.17 -29.48
N GLY A 339 1.18 7.27 -29.20
CA GLY A 339 1.84 7.14 -27.90
C GLY A 339 3.34 7.34 -28.05
N SER A 340 3.96 8.18 -27.23
CA SER A 340 5.40 8.48 -27.30
C SER A 340 6.07 8.47 -25.93
N ILE A 341 7.37 8.19 -25.91
CA ILE A 341 8.16 8.29 -24.68
C ILE A 341 8.44 9.78 -24.41
N PRO A 342 8.19 10.29 -23.19
CA PRO A 342 8.58 11.64 -22.79
C PRO A 342 10.08 11.94 -23.03
N GLU A 343 10.40 13.13 -23.51
CA GLU A 343 11.77 13.53 -23.85
C GLU A 343 12.74 13.47 -22.64
N ASP A 344 12.25 13.78 -21.43
CA ASP A 344 13.04 13.69 -20.20
C ASP A 344 13.46 12.25 -19.89
N LYS A 345 12.61 11.27 -20.25
CA LYS A 345 12.94 9.85 -20.12
C LYS A 345 13.91 9.38 -21.21
N LEU A 346 13.72 9.84 -22.44
CA LEU A 346 14.66 9.55 -23.54
C LEU A 346 16.06 10.06 -23.21
N THR A 347 16.15 11.30 -22.73
CA THR A 347 17.42 11.92 -22.33
C THR A 347 18.10 11.14 -21.21
N LYS A 348 17.35 10.60 -20.24
CA LYS A 348 17.90 9.75 -19.17
C LYS A 348 18.37 8.39 -19.67
N ALA A 349 17.72 7.82 -20.68
CA ALA A 349 18.09 6.51 -21.24
C ALA A 349 19.31 6.57 -22.18
N LEU A 350 19.58 7.74 -22.75
CA LEU A 350 20.73 7.99 -23.63
C LEU A 350 21.99 8.45 -22.88
N ARG A 351 21.91 8.58 -21.54
CA ARG A 351 23.04 8.78 -20.64
C ARG A 351 23.43 7.46 -20.03
#